data_AF-A0A962IBK0-F1
#
_entry.id   AF-A0A962IBK0-F1
#
_cell.length_a   1.000
_cell.length_b   1.000
_cell.length_c   1.000
_cell.angle_alpha   90.00
_cell.angle_beta   90.00
_cell.angle_gamma   90.00
#
_symmetry.space_group_name_H-M   'P 1'
#
loop_
_entity.id
_entity.type
_entity.pdbx_description
1 polymer ?
#
loop_
_entity_poly.entity_id
_entity_poly.type
_entity_poly.pdbx_seq_one_letter_code
_entity_poly.pdbx_strand_id
1 'polypeptide(L)'
;TEGQSFLVLNGTQIQSAGVHNLLEHGAALASCGATRVRLSPQSSGFTKVIEDFDAVLNGDQPAEGRLAGWAEAGVPRPLVTGYAFGGAGMNTVQAEVAGVDA
;
A
#
# COMPACT_ATOMS: atom_id res chain seq x y z
N THR A 1 -2.26 21.16 5.04
CA THR A 1 -3.00 22.10 4.17
C THR A 1 -4.48 21.85 4.36
N GLU A 2 -5.28 22.91 4.39
CA GLU A 2 -6.73 22.83 4.52
C GLU A 2 -7.38 22.17 3.28
N GLY A 3 -8.51 21.47 3.44
CA GLY A 3 -9.31 20.93 2.33
C GLY A 3 -9.08 19.47 1.91
N GLN A 4 -8.35 18.66 2.69
CA GLN A 4 -8.17 17.23 2.41
C GLN A 4 -9.40 16.41 2.86
N SER A 5 -9.78 15.38 2.08
CA SER A 5 -10.89 14.48 2.42
C SER A 5 -10.74 13.89 3.83
N PHE A 6 -11.82 13.91 4.60
CA PHE A 6 -11.84 13.55 6.00
C PHE A 6 -12.77 12.35 6.20
N LEU A 7 -12.28 11.28 6.84
CA LEU A 7 -13.12 10.18 7.29
C LEU A 7 -13.53 10.45 8.74
N VAL A 8 -14.83 10.66 8.98
CA VAL A 8 -15.38 10.86 10.33
C VAL A 8 -15.98 9.54 10.79
N LEU A 9 -15.33 8.86 11.74
CA LEU A 9 -15.86 7.70 12.44
C LEU A 9 -15.88 8.00 13.94
N ASN A 10 -17.08 8.17 14.51
CA ASN A 10 -17.37 8.19 15.95
C ASN A 10 -16.37 8.98 16.84
N GLY A 11 -16.09 10.24 16.50
CA GLY A 11 -15.43 11.19 17.40
C GLY A 11 -13.95 10.94 17.72
N THR A 12 -13.32 9.90 17.16
CA THR A 12 -11.86 9.69 17.28
C THR A 12 -11.25 9.66 15.90
N GLN A 13 -10.43 10.67 15.60
CA GLN A 13 -9.87 10.94 14.29
C GLN A 13 -8.67 10.03 14.01
N ILE A 14 -8.85 8.97 13.23
CA ILE A 14 -7.75 8.24 12.60
C ILE A 14 -7.80 8.57 11.11
N GLN A 15 -7.06 9.59 10.70
CA GLN A 15 -7.12 10.09 9.33
C GLN A 15 -5.93 9.67 8.48
N SER A 16 -6.17 8.69 7.63
CA SER A 16 -5.85 8.86 6.22
C SER A 16 -7.12 8.52 5.42
N ALA A 17 -7.63 9.45 4.61
CA ALA A 17 -8.67 9.13 3.62
C ALA A 17 -8.12 8.27 2.46
N GLY A 18 -6.81 8.04 2.44
CA GLY A 18 -6.14 7.17 1.48
C GLY A 18 -6.26 5.68 1.83
N VAL A 19 -6.03 4.86 0.83
CA VAL A 19 -5.93 3.40 0.93
C VAL A 19 -4.51 3.02 1.34
N HIS A 20 -4.37 2.33 2.46
CA HIS A 20 -3.08 1.85 2.90
C HIS A 20 -2.58 0.71 1.99
N ASN A 21 -1.37 0.83 1.42
CA ASN A 21 -0.84 -0.16 0.48
C ASN A 21 0.67 -0.40 0.67
N LEU A 22 1.08 -1.63 0.96
CA LEU A 22 2.48 -1.99 1.19
C LEU A 22 3.09 -2.92 0.13
N LEU A 23 2.50 -2.99 -1.08
CA LEU A 23 2.99 -3.87 -2.15
C LEU A 23 4.48 -3.70 -2.44
N GLU A 24 4.96 -2.45 -2.53
CA GLU A 24 6.37 -2.13 -2.81
C GLU A 24 7.29 -2.34 -1.59
N HIS A 25 6.73 -2.63 -0.41
CA HIS A 25 7.46 -2.74 0.85
C HIS A 25 7.52 -4.19 1.37
N GLY A 26 7.45 -5.19 0.49
CA GLY A 26 7.49 -6.61 0.85
C GLY A 26 8.71 -7.00 1.71
N ALA A 27 9.90 -6.48 1.38
CA ALA A 27 11.12 -6.72 2.15
C ALA A 27 11.03 -6.17 3.59
N ALA A 28 10.44 -4.97 3.76
CA ALA A 28 10.24 -4.37 5.08
C ALA A 28 9.20 -5.13 5.92
N LEU A 29 8.16 -5.66 5.28
CA LEU A 29 7.19 -6.54 5.95
C LEU A 29 7.88 -7.82 6.45
N ALA A 30 8.68 -8.47 5.59
CA ALA A 30 9.40 -9.69 5.93
C ALA A 30 10.42 -9.47 7.06
N SER A 31 11.16 -8.34 7.05
CA SER A 31 12.15 -8.03 8.08
C SER A 31 11.54 -7.81 9.48
N CYS A 32 10.25 -7.44 9.54
CA CYS A 32 9.48 -7.33 10.77
C CYS A 32 8.87 -8.68 11.24
N GLY A 33 9.18 -9.78 10.55
CA GLY A 33 8.68 -11.13 10.87
C GLY A 33 7.27 -11.42 10.34
N ALA A 34 6.71 -10.56 9.48
CA ALA A 34 5.42 -10.85 8.86
C ALA A 34 5.57 -11.97 7.82
N THR A 35 4.74 -13.01 7.96
CA THR A 35 4.71 -14.16 7.03
C THR A 35 3.48 -14.15 6.12
N ARG A 36 2.50 -13.29 6.42
CA ARG A 36 1.24 -13.17 5.68
C ARG A 36 0.73 -11.74 5.76
N VAL A 37 0.06 -11.30 4.70
CA VAL A 37 -0.71 -10.05 4.68
C VAL A 37 -2.18 -10.36 4.50
N ARG A 38 -3.05 -9.54 5.10
CA ARG A 38 -4.49 -9.57 4.84
C ARG A 38 -4.85 -8.39 3.97
N LEU A 39 -5.42 -8.67 2.80
CA LEU A 39 -5.98 -7.64 1.93
C LEU A 39 -7.43 -7.36 2.32
N SER A 40 -7.76 -6.08 2.47
CA SER A 40 -9.14 -5.65 2.71
C SER A 40 -9.88 -5.53 1.38
N PRO A 41 -11.02 -6.23 1.20
CA PRO A 41 -11.79 -6.15 -0.04
C PRO A 41 -12.15 -4.72 -0.43
N GLN A 42 -12.06 -4.44 -1.73
CA GLN A 42 -12.53 -3.20 -2.35
C GLN A 42 -13.63 -3.54 -3.33
N SER A 43 -14.62 -2.64 -3.47
CA SER A 43 -15.75 -2.84 -4.40
C SER A 43 -15.34 -2.79 -5.88
N SER A 44 -14.14 -2.29 -6.17
CA SER A 44 -13.57 -2.16 -7.52
C SER A 44 -12.06 -2.40 -7.48
N GLY A 45 -11.50 -2.93 -8.56
CA GLY A 45 -10.06 -3.17 -8.74
C GLY A 45 -9.43 -4.25 -7.85
N PHE A 46 -10.19 -4.90 -6.96
CA PHE A 46 -9.62 -5.80 -5.96
C PHE A 46 -8.97 -7.05 -6.54
N THR A 47 -9.47 -7.59 -7.67
CA THR A 47 -8.83 -8.72 -8.35
C THR A 47 -7.40 -8.40 -8.78
N LYS A 48 -7.17 -7.21 -9.38
CA LYS A 48 -5.83 -6.76 -9.78
C LYS A 48 -4.89 -6.60 -8.57
N VAL A 49 -5.44 -6.12 -7.45
CA VAL A 49 -4.69 -6.03 -6.18
C VAL A 49 -4.25 -7.42 -5.72
N ILE A 50 -5.14 -8.41 -5.72
CA ILE A 50 -4.80 -9.80 -5.34
C ILE A 50 -3.69 -10.35 -6.25
N GLU A 51 -3.85 -10.22 -7.58
CA GLU A 51 -2.89 -10.71 -8.57
C GLU A 51 -1.49 -10.10 -8.37
N ASP A 52 -1.41 -8.79 -8.14
CA ASP A 52 -0.12 -8.13 -7.93
C ASP A 52 0.51 -8.51 -6.58
N PHE A 53 -0.28 -8.60 -5.51
CA PHE A 53 0.24 -9.04 -4.21
C PHE A 53 0.73 -10.48 -4.25
N ASP A 54 0.01 -11.37 -4.94
CA ASP A 54 0.43 -12.76 -5.12
C ASP A 54 1.72 -12.85 -5.94
N ALA A 55 1.77 -12.14 -7.07
CA ALA A 55 2.96 -12.12 -7.93
C ALA A 55 4.21 -11.61 -7.18
N VAL A 56 4.06 -10.58 -6.35
CA VAL A 56 5.19 -9.97 -5.62
C VAL A 56 5.58 -10.77 -4.39
N LEU A 57 4.62 -11.16 -3.55
CA LEU A 57 4.93 -11.78 -2.25
C LEU A 57 5.13 -13.30 -2.33
N ASN A 58 4.59 -13.95 -3.36
CA ASN A 58 4.67 -15.40 -3.53
C ASN A 58 5.35 -15.82 -4.84
N GLY A 59 5.40 -14.94 -5.86
CA GLY A 59 5.87 -15.25 -7.21
C GLY A 59 7.23 -14.67 -7.60
N ASP A 60 7.97 -14.09 -6.64
CA ASP A 60 9.27 -13.44 -6.84
C ASP A 60 9.28 -12.38 -7.98
N GLN A 61 8.14 -11.74 -8.23
CA GLN A 61 8.06 -10.67 -9.23
C GLN A 61 8.36 -9.30 -8.62
N PRO A 62 8.95 -8.37 -9.39
CA PRO A 62 9.18 -7.01 -8.90
C PRO A 62 7.85 -6.29 -8.65
N ALA A 63 7.82 -5.47 -7.60
CA ALA A 63 6.68 -4.60 -7.28
C ALA A 63 6.66 -3.33 -8.14
N GLU A 64 7.82 -2.93 -8.67
CA GLU A 64 8.02 -1.70 -9.43
C GLU A 64 7.05 -1.61 -10.62
N GLY A 65 6.42 -0.45 -10.76
CA GLY A 65 5.51 -0.16 -11.88
C GLY A 65 4.12 -0.79 -11.79
N ARG A 66 3.87 -1.77 -10.90
CA ARG A 66 2.56 -2.46 -10.80
C ARG A 66 1.42 -1.53 -10.41
N LEU A 67 1.72 -0.54 -9.56
CA LEU A 67 0.72 0.44 -9.09
C LEU A 67 0.20 1.36 -10.20
N ALA A 68 0.91 1.47 -11.33
CA ALA A 68 0.49 2.33 -12.44
C ALA A 68 -0.87 1.90 -13.04
N GLY A 69 -1.10 0.58 -13.15
CA GLY A 69 -2.36 0.03 -13.69
C GLY A 69 -3.54 0.06 -12.71
N TRP A 70 -3.33 0.41 -11.44
CA TRP A 70 -4.37 0.33 -10.41
C TRP A 70 -5.46 1.40 -10.57
N ALA A 71 -5.09 2.58 -11.10
CA ALA A 71 -6.07 3.63 -11.37
C ALA A 71 -7.09 3.19 -12.44
N GLU A 72 -6.61 2.58 -13.53
CA GLU A 72 -7.45 2.05 -14.61
C GLU A 72 -8.29 0.86 -14.15
N ALA A 73 -7.73 0.01 -13.27
CA ALA A 73 -8.46 -1.07 -12.63
C ALA A 73 -9.51 -0.59 -11.61
N GLY A 74 -9.55 0.71 -11.28
CA GLY A 74 -10.52 1.30 -10.37
C GLY A 74 -10.24 1.02 -8.89
N VAL A 75 -8.98 0.80 -8.51
CA VAL A 75 -8.57 0.71 -7.10
C VAL A 75 -8.69 2.10 -6.46
N PRO A 76 -9.27 2.23 -5.25
CA PRO A 76 -9.44 3.55 -4.63
C PRO A 76 -8.11 4.24 -4.31
N ARG A 77 -8.13 5.57 -4.32
CA ARG A 77 -6.96 6.46 -4.23
C ARG A 77 -7.23 7.60 -3.22
N PRO A 78 -6.20 8.28 -2.69
CA PRO A 78 -4.76 8.05 -2.89
C PRO A 78 -4.26 6.79 -2.17
N LEU A 79 -3.10 6.24 -2.60
CA LEU A 79 -2.41 5.21 -1.83
C LEU A 79 -1.48 5.87 -0.82
N VAL A 80 -1.39 5.32 0.40
CA VAL A 80 -0.62 5.89 1.51
C VAL A 80 0.12 4.82 2.30
N THR A 81 1.27 5.15 2.90
CA THR A 81 2.12 4.18 3.61
C THR A 81 2.72 4.68 4.92
N GLY A 82 2.68 5.99 5.20
CA GLY A 82 3.44 6.62 6.27
C GLY A 82 3.20 6.01 7.67
N TYR A 83 1.99 5.53 7.96
CA TYR A 83 1.67 4.92 9.25
C TYR A 83 2.53 3.68 9.55
N ALA A 84 2.79 2.83 8.54
CA ALA A 84 3.59 1.62 8.71
C ALA A 84 5.06 1.92 9.06
N PHE A 85 5.52 3.14 8.76
CA PHE A 85 6.89 3.59 8.98
C PHE A 85 7.00 4.63 10.10
N GLY A 86 5.97 4.75 10.95
CA GLY A 86 5.96 5.68 12.10
C GLY A 86 5.81 7.16 11.73
N GLY A 87 5.48 7.47 10.47
CA GLY A 87 5.21 8.82 9.98
C GLY A 87 3.72 9.16 9.94
N ALA A 88 3.39 10.34 9.40
CA ALA A 88 2.00 10.73 9.17
C ALA A 88 1.32 9.77 8.18
N GLY A 89 0.16 9.23 8.55
CA GLY A 89 -0.50 8.16 7.80
C GLY A 89 -0.85 8.48 6.35
N MET A 90 -1.04 9.76 6.03
CA MET A 90 -1.33 10.24 4.67
C MET A 90 -0.11 10.33 3.74
N ASN A 91 1.09 10.19 4.29
CA ASN A 91 2.32 10.30 3.50
C ASN A 91 2.60 8.99 2.75
N THR A 92 3.35 9.10 1.66
CA THR A 92 3.99 7.98 0.99
C THR A 92 5.45 7.92 1.40
N VAL A 93 5.92 6.74 1.74
CA VAL A 93 7.33 6.39 1.92
C VAL A 93 7.79 5.67 0.66
N GLN A 94 8.93 6.07 0.11
CA GLN A 94 9.51 5.35 -1.02
C GLN A 94 10.09 4.02 -0.55
N ALA A 95 9.89 2.96 -1.34
CA ALA A 95 10.58 1.70 -1.07
C ALA A 95 12.07 1.88 -1.32
N GLU A 96 12.91 1.35 -0.44
CA GLU A 96 14.33 1.21 -0.74
C GLU A 96 14.47 0.21 -1.89
N VAL A 97 15.09 0.66 -2.98
CA VAL A 97 15.50 -0.25 -4.05
C VAL A 97 16.61 -1.11 -3.46
N ALA A 98 16.39 -2.41 -3.36
CA ALA A 98 17.47 -3.34 -3.03
C ALA A 98 18.57 -3.14 -4.08
N GLY A 99 19.68 -2.51 -3.68
CA GLY A 99 20.83 -2.29 -4.53
C GLY A 99 21.29 -3.63 -5.09
N VAL A 100 21.31 -3.74 -6.42
CA VAL A 100 22.10 -4.77 -7.09
C VAL A 100 23.55 -4.34 -7.00
N ASP A 101 24.15 -4.55 -5.83
CA ASP A 101 25.60 -4.57 -5.71
C ASP A 101 26.04 -6.03 -5.88
N ALA A 102 26.49 -6.34 -7.09
CA ALA A 102 27.22 -7.55 -7.46
C ALA A 102 28.73 -7.29 -7.33
#